data_AF-A0A7W2M4J2-F1
#
_entry.id   AF-A0A7W2M4J2-F1
#
_cell.length_a   1.000
_cell.length_b   1.000
_cell.length_c   1.000
_cell.angle_alpha   90.00
_cell.angle_beta   90.00
_cell.angle_gamma   90.00
#
_symmetry.space_group_name_H-M   'P 1'
#
loop_
_entity.id
_entity.type
_entity.pdbx_description
1 polymer ?
#
loop_
_entity_poly.entity_id
_entity_poly.type
_entity_poly.pdbx_seq_one_letter_code
_entity_poly.pdbx_strand_id
1 'polypeptide(L)'
;MLKSASHTQEDPKPKTYKVKNIGDTLDVFNDVYVFYNKNIGNVSGRNLAADGYNLGLKWQCVEFVKRYYYDYLNHKMPNSYGHAKDFFNPALKDNQHNKDRNLVQFTNGSSLKPEVNDLIIFDGTIFNRYGHVAIISKVNKTSIEVVQQNVGKESRENFKLRFNNDKWTVGGSNVLGWLRKTER
;
A
#
# COMPACT_ATOMS: atom_id res chain seq x y z
N MET A 1 -22.82 13.47 -41.67
CA MET A 1 -21.64 13.58 -40.78
C MET A 1 -22.12 14.04 -39.41
N LEU A 2 -22.21 13.12 -38.44
CA LEU A 2 -22.54 13.43 -37.05
C LEU A 2 -21.22 13.58 -36.28
N LYS A 3 -20.95 14.78 -35.76
CA LYS A 3 -19.82 15.02 -34.86
C LYS A 3 -20.19 14.51 -33.48
N SER A 4 -19.59 13.40 -33.06
CA SER A 4 -19.61 12.90 -31.69
C SER A 4 -18.80 13.85 -30.79
N ALA A 5 -19.46 14.49 -29.83
CA ALA A 5 -18.82 15.27 -28.79
C ALA A 5 -18.17 14.34 -27.75
N SER A 6 -16.84 14.34 -27.66
CA SER A 6 -16.10 13.66 -26.60
C SER A 6 -16.36 14.37 -25.27
N HIS A 7 -17.10 13.73 -24.37
CA HIS A 7 -17.13 14.13 -22.96
C HIS A 7 -15.86 13.61 -22.31
N THR A 8 -14.82 14.44 -22.24
CA THR A 8 -13.72 14.24 -21.31
C THR A 8 -14.25 14.57 -19.92
N GLN A 9 -14.55 13.56 -19.11
CA GLN A 9 -14.71 13.76 -17.68
C GLN A 9 -13.36 14.22 -17.14
N GLU A 10 -13.26 15.49 -16.73
CA GLU A 10 -12.12 15.98 -15.96
C GLU A 10 -12.07 15.20 -14.64
N ASP A 11 -10.88 14.68 -14.30
CA ASP A 11 -10.63 14.09 -12.99
C ASP A 11 -11.00 15.14 -11.91
N PRO A 12 -11.79 14.78 -10.88
CA PRO A 12 -12.17 15.73 -9.84
C PRO A 12 -10.91 16.31 -9.19
N LYS A 13 -10.91 17.64 -8.98
CA LYS A 13 -9.80 18.34 -8.31
C LYS A 13 -9.47 17.63 -6.98
N PRO A 14 -8.18 17.44 -6.65
CA PRO A 14 -7.79 16.76 -5.42
C PRO A 14 -8.44 17.41 -4.19
N LYS A 15 -9.13 16.61 -3.36
CA LYS A 15 -9.63 17.08 -2.06
C LYS A 15 -8.43 17.49 -1.20
N THR A 16 -8.42 18.72 -0.72
CA THR A 16 -7.38 19.22 0.17
C THR A 16 -7.85 19.13 1.62
N TYR A 17 -7.07 18.43 2.45
CA TYR A 17 -7.38 18.26 3.88
C TYR A 17 -6.50 19.16 4.75
N LYS A 18 -7.12 19.87 5.71
CA LYS A 18 -6.39 20.70 6.67
C LYS A 18 -5.87 19.83 7.82
N VAL A 19 -4.63 19.36 7.71
CA VAL A 19 -4.02 18.44 8.69
C VAL A 19 -3.20 19.18 9.74
N LYS A 20 -3.59 19.04 11.01
CA LYS A 20 -2.89 19.59 12.18
C LYS A 20 -2.63 18.53 13.26
N ASN A 21 -3.62 17.71 13.58
CA ASN A 21 -3.62 16.79 14.70
C ASN A 21 -3.52 15.33 14.25
N ILE A 22 -2.98 14.47 15.11
CA ILE A 22 -2.97 13.02 14.88
C ILE A 22 -4.41 12.54 14.71
N GLY A 23 -4.68 11.79 13.65
CA GLY A 23 -6.02 11.31 13.30
C GLY A 23 -6.81 12.22 12.37
N ASP A 24 -6.31 13.42 12.05
CA ASP A 24 -6.89 14.21 10.96
C ASP A 24 -6.78 13.42 9.65
N THR A 25 -7.82 13.50 8.82
CA THR A 25 -7.77 12.96 7.46
C THR A 25 -6.70 13.69 6.66
N LEU A 26 -5.84 12.92 6.00
CA LEU A 26 -4.76 13.39 5.16
C LEU A 26 -5.06 13.20 3.67
N ASP A 27 -5.73 12.09 3.32
CA ASP A 27 -6.01 11.67 1.94
C ASP A 27 -7.13 10.61 1.97
N VAL A 28 -7.70 10.26 0.82
CA VAL A 28 -8.66 9.16 0.64
C VAL A 28 -8.32 8.42 -0.65
N PHE A 29 -8.30 7.10 -0.58
CA PHE A 29 -8.17 6.24 -1.76
C PHE A 29 -9.20 5.13 -1.72
N ASN A 30 -10.03 5.02 -2.76
CA ASN A 30 -11.13 4.04 -2.83
C ASN A 30 -12.02 4.05 -1.58
N ASP A 31 -12.38 5.26 -1.15
CA ASP A 31 -13.16 5.54 0.07
C ASP A 31 -12.52 5.08 1.39
N VAL A 32 -11.26 4.65 1.36
CA VAL A 32 -10.46 4.35 2.55
C VAL A 32 -9.61 5.56 2.92
N TYR A 33 -9.86 6.08 4.11
CA TYR A 33 -9.21 7.28 4.64
C TYR A 33 -7.76 7.02 5.06
N VAL A 34 -6.87 7.95 4.73
CA VAL A 34 -5.50 8.02 5.22
C VAL A 34 -5.47 9.03 6.35
N PHE A 35 -4.93 8.66 7.51
CA PHE A 35 -4.87 9.52 8.69
C PHE A 35 -3.44 9.96 9.00
N TYR A 36 -3.31 11.19 9.47
CA TYR A 36 -2.03 11.75 9.88
C TYR A 36 -1.54 11.15 11.20
N ASN A 37 -0.30 10.65 11.23
CA ASN A 37 0.34 10.08 12.43
C ASN A 37 1.46 10.95 13.02
N LYS A 38 1.69 12.15 12.47
CA LYS A 38 2.81 13.05 12.82
C LYS A 38 4.19 12.46 12.52
N ASN A 39 4.69 11.57 13.38
CA ASN A 39 6.04 10.98 13.28
C ASN A 39 5.96 9.45 13.19
N ILE A 40 6.95 8.83 12.52
CA ILE A 40 7.02 7.36 12.30
C ILE A 40 6.87 6.54 13.59
N GLY A 41 7.43 7.03 14.70
CA GLY A 41 7.41 6.37 16.00
C GLY A 41 6.16 6.58 16.85
N ASN A 42 5.17 7.36 16.39
CA ASN A 42 3.95 7.59 17.17
C ASN A 42 3.09 6.31 17.25
N VAL A 43 2.56 6.05 18.45
CA VAL A 43 1.66 4.92 18.75
C VAL A 43 0.46 5.47 19.51
N SER A 44 -0.76 5.36 18.96
CA SER A 44 -1.98 5.93 19.57
C SER A 44 -3.10 4.89 19.79
N GLY A 45 -2.73 3.73 20.34
CA GLY A 45 -3.66 2.63 20.61
C GLY A 45 -3.92 1.75 19.38
N ARG A 46 -4.86 0.81 19.51
CA ARG A 46 -5.17 -0.18 18.48
C ARG A 46 -6.48 0.14 17.78
N ASN A 47 -6.51 -0.03 16.46
CA ASN A 47 -7.73 -0.03 15.67
C ASN A 47 -8.21 -1.47 15.46
N LEU A 48 -9.48 -1.74 15.78
CA LEU A 48 -10.15 -3.02 15.57
C LEU A 48 -11.35 -2.77 14.65
N ALA A 49 -11.61 -3.69 13.72
CA ALA A 49 -12.86 -3.72 12.99
C ALA A 49 -14.03 -4.11 13.93
N ALA A 50 -15.26 -3.92 13.48
CA ALA A 50 -16.47 -4.22 14.25
C ALA A 50 -16.54 -5.69 14.70
N ASP A 51 -15.95 -6.60 13.92
CA ASP A 51 -15.87 -8.04 14.21
C ASP A 51 -14.63 -8.44 15.04
N GLY A 52 -13.89 -7.47 15.57
CA GLY A 52 -12.69 -7.68 16.37
C GLY A 52 -11.42 -7.93 15.57
N TYR A 53 -11.45 -7.93 14.23
CA TYR A 53 -10.24 -8.06 13.43
C TYR A 53 -9.26 -6.91 13.73
N ASN A 54 -8.06 -7.26 14.18
CA ASN A 54 -7.01 -6.32 14.48
C ASN A 54 -6.55 -5.65 13.19
N LEU A 55 -6.80 -4.36 13.02
CA LEU A 55 -6.34 -3.58 11.85
C LEU A 55 -4.90 -3.14 12.06
N GLY A 56 -4.55 -2.63 13.26
CA GLY A 56 -3.18 -2.28 13.61
C GLY A 56 -3.11 -1.17 14.65
N LEU A 57 -1.94 -0.57 14.82
CA LEU A 57 -1.76 0.58 15.70
C LEU A 57 -2.16 1.86 14.97
N LYS A 58 -2.98 2.71 15.60
CA LYS A 58 -3.38 4.00 15.03
C LYS A 58 -2.16 4.96 15.02
N TRP A 59 -1.82 5.66 13.93
CA TRP A 59 -2.24 5.52 12.52
C TRP A 59 -1.04 5.09 11.68
N GLN A 60 -0.52 3.90 11.97
CA GLN A 60 0.70 3.38 11.35
C GLN A 60 0.44 2.83 9.94
N CYS A 61 1.52 2.57 9.20
CA CYS A 61 1.44 2.04 7.84
C CYS A 61 0.76 0.66 7.77
N VAL A 62 1.06 -0.23 8.72
CA VAL A 62 0.41 -1.56 8.82
C VAL A 62 -1.09 -1.44 9.07
N GLU A 63 -1.52 -0.48 9.90
CA GLU A 63 -2.94 -0.23 10.16
C GLU A 63 -3.66 0.18 8.88
N PHE A 64 -3.07 1.09 8.10
CA PHE A 64 -3.65 1.54 6.84
C PHE A 64 -3.83 0.41 5.84
N VAL A 65 -2.77 -0.34 5.53
CA VAL A 65 -2.85 -1.37 4.47
C VAL A 65 -3.82 -2.49 4.86
N LYS A 66 -3.90 -2.86 6.13
CA LYS A 66 -4.85 -3.87 6.60
C LYS A 66 -6.28 -3.35 6.59
N ARG A 67 -6.50 -2.08 6.96
CA ARG A 67 -7.80 -1.44 6.85
C ARG A 67 -8.23 -1.30 5.40
N TYR A 68 -7.33 -0.95 4.49
CA TYR A 68 -7.59 -0.93 3.06
C TYR A 68 -8.02 -2.29 2.51
N TYR A 69 -7.26 -3.35 2.82
CA TYR A 69 -7.63 -4.70 2.40
C TYR A 69 -8.95 -5.16 3.01
N TYR A 70 -9.23 -4.80 4.27
CA TYR A 70 -10.48 -5.16 4.94
C TYR A 70 -11.68 -4.39 4.36
N ASP A 71 -11.63 -3.05 4.33
CA ASP A 71 -12.75 -2.20 3.94
C ASP A 71 -13.03 -2.26 2.43
N TYR A 72 -12.00 -2.26 1.58
CA TYR A 72 -12.16 -2.14 0.13
C TYR A 72 -12.05 -3.48 -0.61
N LEU A 73 -11.16 -4.38 -0.17
CA LEU A 73 -10.95 -5.67 -0.85
C LEU A 73 -11.65 -6.85 -0.17
N ASN A 74 -12.40 -6.59 0.92
CA ASN A 74 -13.07 -7.59 1.74
C ASN A 74 -12.13 -8.74 2.15
N HIS A 75 -10.92 -8.39 2.60
CA HIS A 75 -9.84 -9.33 2.86
C HIS A 75 -9.23 -9.16 4.25
N LYS A 76 -9.15 -10.26 4.99
CA LYS A 76 -8.40 -10.36 6.24
C LYS A 76 -7.11 -11.13 6.03
N MET A 77 -6.03 -10.64 6.63
CA MET A 77 -4.75 -11.34 6.70
C MET A 77 -4.76 -12.24 7.94
N PRO A 78 -4.56 -13.57 7.79
CA PRO A 78 -4.64 -14.50 8.92
C PRO A 78 -3.68 -14.17 10.06
N ASN A 79 -2.42 -13.89 9.75
CA ASN A 79 -1.45 -13.40 10.72
C ASN A 79 -1.51 -11.87 10.75
N SER A 80 -2.19 -11.34 11.78
CA SER A 80 -2.47 -9.91 11.92
C SER A 80 -1.34 -9.09 12.56
N TYR A 81 -0.21 -9.72 12.91
CA TYR A 81 0.91 -9.11 13.64
C TYR A 81 2.18 -9.01 12.79
N GLY A 82 3.22 -8.39 13.37
CA GLY A 82 4.51 -8.17 12.73
C GLY A 82 4.74 -6.71 12.34
N HIS A 83 6.00 -6.39 12.05
CA HIS A 83 6.39 -5.14 11.44
C HIS A 83 6.06 -5.13 9.95
N ALA A 84 6.20 -3.95 9.33
CA ALA A 84 5.86 -3.77 7.92
C ALA A 84 6.67 -4.71 7.01
N LYS A 85 7.98 -4.84 7.23
CA LYS A 85 8.83 -5.76 6.45
C LYS A 85 8.45 -7.24 6.62
N ASP A 86 7.89 -7.63 7.76
CA ASP A 86 7.53 -9.01 8.07
C ASP A 86 6.33 -9.50 7.25
N PHE A 87 5.70 -8.63 6.45
CA PHE A 87 4.71 -9.01 5.46
C PHE A 87 5.31 -9.78 4.30
N PHE A 88 6.61 -9.64 4.05
CA PHE A 88 7.33 -10.37 3.02
C PHE A 88 8.00 -11.59 3.63
N ASN A 89 7.75 -12.77 3.06
CA ASN A 89 8.41 -13.99 3.48
C ASN A 89 9.56 -14.33 2.50
N PRO A 90 10.84 -14.15 2.88
CA PRO A 90 11.97 -14.38 1.99
C PRO A 90 12.18 -15.87 1.63
N ALA A 91 11.56 -16.80 2.35
CA ALA A 91 11.62 -18.22 2.04
C ALA A 91 10.67 -18.64 0.90
N LEU A 92 9.70 -17.78 0.53
CA LEU A 92 8.82 -18.04 -0.60
C LEU A 92 9.52 -17.70 -1.91
N LYS A 93 9.33 -18.55 -2.92
CA LYS A 93 9.73 -18.24 -4.29
C LYS A 93 8.80 -17.16 -4.86
N ASP A 94 9.26 -16.48 -5.90
CA ASP A 94 8.42 -15.53 -6.65
C ASP A 94 7.10 -16.19 -7.09
N ASN A 95 6.01 -15.43 -7.04
CA ASN A 95 4.66 -15.87 -7.37
C ASN A 95 4.15 -17.05 -6.53
N GLN A 96 4.53 -17.13 -5.24
CA GLN A 96 4.01 -18.12 -4.31
C GLN A 96 3.00 -17.54 -3.33
N HIS A 97 2.10 -18.41 -2.85
CA HIS A 97 1.09 -18.02 -1.88
C HIS A 97 1.69 -17.83 -0.48
N ASN A 98 1.58 -16.61 0.03
CA ASN A 98 1.91 -16.24 1.40
C ASN A 98 0.69 -16.49 2.30
N LYS A 99 0.67 -17.64 2.98
CA LYS A 99 -0.43 -18.10 3.84
C LYS A 99 -0.72 -17.15 5.00
N ASP A 100 0.32 -16.53 5.56
CA ASP A 100 0.21 -15.59 6.67
C ASP A 100 -0.55 -14.31 6.30
N ARG A 101 -0.53 -13.95 5.02
CA ARG A 101 -1.27 -12.80 4.48
C ARG A 101 -2.50 -13.21 3.67
N ASN A 102 -2.59 -14.49 3.30
CA ASN A 102 -3.56 -15.03 2.36
C ASN A 102 -3.50 -14.28 1.00
N LEU A 103 -2.30 -14.00 0.51
CA LEU A 103 -2.04 -13.26 -0.73
C LEU A 103 -0.98 -13.98 -1.57
N VAL A 104 -0.92 -13.70 -2.86
CA VAL A 104 0.20 -14.12 -3.71
C VAL A 104 1.35 -13.13 -3.54
N GLN A 105 2.56 -13.61 -3.30
CA GLN A 105 3.75 -12.80 -3.10
C GLN A 105 4.62 -12.80 -4.35
N PHE A 106 5.01 -11.60 -4.77
CA PHE A 106 5.93 -11.35 -5.86
C PHE A 106 7.19 -10.69 -5.33
N THR A 107 8.35 -11.17 -5.76
CA THR A 107 9.64 -10.56 -5.43
C THR A 107 9.89 -9.37 -6.34
N ASN A 108 10.56 -8.33 -5.85
CA ASN A 108 11.01 -7.24 -6.73
C ASN A 108 11.98 -7.80 -7.79
N GLY A 109 11.61 -7.72 -9.07
CA GLY A 109 12.20 -8.53 -10.13
C GLY A 109 11.33 -9.71 -10.59
N SER A 110 10.04 -9.72 -10.28
CA SER A 110 9.08 -10.69 -10.81
C SER A 110 8.86 -10.50 -12.31
N SER A 111 8.44 -11.57 -13.02
CA SER A 111 7.98 -11.45 -14.41
C SER A 111 6.61 -10.81 -14.53
N LEU A 112 5.84 -10.77 -13.44
CA LEU A 112 4.53 -10.14 -13.41
C LEU A 112 4.65 -8.68 -13.00
N LYS A 113 3.88 -7.82 -13.66
CA LYS A 113 3.87 -6.38 -13.39
C LYS A 113 3.09 -6.11 -12.09
N PRO A 114 3.52 -5.19 -11.21
CA PRO A 114 2.67 -4.72 -10.12
C PRO A 114 1.39 -4.06 -10.65
N GLU A 115 0.32 -4.16 -9.86
CA GLU A 115 -1.03 -3.71 -10.18
C GLU A 115 -1.57 -2.77 -9.10
N VAL A 116 -2.60 -2.00 -9.45
CA VAL A 116 -3.35 -1.22 -8.46
C VAL A 116 -3.92 -2.19 -7.41
N ASN A 117 -3.95 -1.77 -6.14
CA ASN A 117 -4.32 -2.54 -4.95
C ASN A 117 -3.24 -3.46 -4.38
N ASP A 118 -2.14 -3.69 -5.10
CA ASP A 118 -1.03 -4.48 -4.55
C ASP A 118 -0.48 -3.79 -3.29
N LEU A 119 -0.17 -4.59 -2.27
CA LEU A 119 0.53 -4.15 -1.07
C LEU A 119 2.03 -4.24 -1.34
N ILE A 120 2.69 -3.09 -1.49
CA ILE A 120 4.14 -3.02 -1.69
C ILE A 120 4.86 -2.98 -0.34
N ILE A 121 5.98 -3.70 -0.23
CA ILE A 121 6.73 -3.89 1.02
C ILE A 121 8.15 -3.39 0.85
N PHE A 122 8.59 -2.58 1.81
CA PHE A 122 9.93 -2.05 1.91
C PHE A 122 10.63 -2.64 3.13
N ASP A 123 11.90 -3.01 2.96
CA ASP A 123 12.77 -3.46 4.04
C ASP A 123 13.12 -2.31 5.00
N GLY A 124 13.67 -2.68 6.15
CA GLY A 124 14.20 -1.74 7.11
C GLY A 124 15.41 -0.96 6.60
N THR A 125 15.52 0.29 7.03
CA THR A 125 16.70 1.13 6.84
C THR A 125 17.31 1.48 8.18
N ILE A 126 18.48 2.14 8.17
CA ILE A 126 19.14 2.66 9.39
C ILE A 126 18.19 3.59 10.16
N PHE A 127 17.33 4.34 9.45
CA PHE A 127 16.39 5.28 10.06
C PHE A 127 15.01 4.67 10.36
N ASN A 128 14.71 3.48 9.82
CA ASN A 128 13.47 2.76 10.07
C ASN A 128 13.67 1.24 9.97
N ARG A 129 14.06 0.60 11.07
CA ARG A 129 14.32 -0.86 11.13
C ARG A 129 13.11 -1.77 10.91
N TYR A 130 11.90 -1.21 11.01
CA TYR A 130 10.64 -1.94 10.91
C TYR A 130 10.16 -2.13 9.47
N GLY A 131 10.83 -1.45 8.53
CA GLY A 131 10.42 -1.37 7.13
C GLY A 131 9.17 -0.52 6.95
N HIS A 132 8.56 -0.63 5.77
CA HIS A 132 7.36 0.13 5.44
C HIS A 132 6.45 -0.63 4.49
N VAL A 133 5.17 -0.28 4.48
CA VAL A 133 4.17 -0.86 3.58
C VAL A 133 3.25 0.24 3.06
N ALA A 134 2.84 0.09 1.80
CA ALA A 134 1.94 1.02 1.14
C ALA A 134 1.00 0.27 0.17
N ILE A 135 -0.03 0.96 -0.33
CA ILE A 135 -0.92 0.43 -1.37
C ILE A 135 -0.57 1.07 -2.70
N ILE A 136 -0.37 0.27 -3.75
CA ILE A 136 -0.22 0.80 -5.10
C ILE A 136 -1.56 1.38 -5.56
N SER A 137 -1.58 2.67 -5.84
CA SER A 137 -2.77 3.43 -6.21
C SER A 137 -2.86 3.75 -7.70
N LYS A 138 -1.73 3.79 -8.40
CA LYS A 138 -1.66 3.94 -9.86
C LYS A 138 -0.47 3.20 -10.42
N VAL A 139 -0.63 2.62 -11.60
CA VAL A 139 0.46 1.99 -12.37
C VAL A 139 0.52 2.61 -13.75
N ASN A 140 1.63 3.29 -14.04
CA ASN A 140 1.91 3.88 -15.34
C ASN A 140 2.86 2.99 -16.15
N LYS A 141 3.34 3.50 -17.29
CA LYS A 141 4.34 2.82 -18.12
C LYS A 141 5.69 2.68 -17.40
N THR A 142 6.13 3.73 -16.70
CA THR A 142 7.49 3.85 -16.13
C THR A 142 7.50 4.22 -14.65
N SER A 143 6.33 4.28 -14.02
CA SER A 143 6.21 4.53 -12.58
C SER A 143 5.01 3.82 -11.98
N ILE A 144 5.04 3.67 -10.66
CA ILE A 144 3.86 3.46 -9.84
C ILE A 144 3.68 4.64 -8.90
N GLU A 145 2.45 4.89 -8.47
CA GLU A 145 2.14 5.77 -7.34
C GLU A 145 1.61 4.92 -6.19
N VAL A 146 2.09 5.15 -4.99
CA VAL A 146 1.57 4.53 -3.77
C VAL A 146 0.76 5.52 -2.94
N VAL A 147 -0.12 4.99 -2.10
CA VAL A 147 -0.78 5.71 -1.00
C VAL A 147 -0.41 5.06 0.33
N GLN A 148 -0.12 5.88 1.35
CA GLN A 148 0.52 5.44 2.59
C GLN A 148 0.17 6.31 3.80
N GLN A 149 0.24 5.70 5.00
CA GLN A 149 0.23 6.39 6.30
C GLN A 149 1.61 6.36 6.95
N ASN A 150 1.78 7.19 7.98
CA ASN A 150 2.98 7.22 8.82
C ASN A 150 4.26 7.72 8.14
N VAL A 151 4.12 8.63 7.17
CA VAL A 151 5.23 9.24 6.40
C VAL A 151 5.20 10.78 6.45
N GLY A 152 4.60 11.34 7.51
CA GLY A 152 4.34 12.79 7.59
C GLY A 152 3.06 13.16 6.84
N LYS A 153 3.11 14.22 6.03
CA LYS A 153 1.95 14.76 5.29
C LYS A 153 1.90 14.34 3.82
N GLU A 154 2.97 13.76 3.30
CA GLU A 154 3.03 13.30 1.91
C GLU A 154 2.50 11.87 1.81
N SER A 155 1.17 11.71 1.72
CA SER A 155 0.52 10.38 1.64
C SER A 155 0.76 9.66 0.32
N ARG A 156 1.18 10.38 -0.73
CA ARG A 156 1.39 9.84 -2.09
C ARG A 156 2.86 9.95 -2.47
N GLU A 157 3.39 8.90 -3.07
CA GLU A 157 4.78 8.88 -3.56
C GLU A 157 4.89 8.09 -4.86
N ASN A 158 5.71 8.59 -5.78
CA ASN A 158 5.95 7.95 -7.07
C ASN A 158 7.28 7.18 -7.04
N PHE A 159 7.23 5.90 -7.42
CA PHE A 159 8.42 5.07 -7.59
C PHE A 159 8.64 4.76 -9.07
N LYS A 160 9.90 4.73 -9.50
CA LYS A 160 10.25 4.28 -10.85
C LYS A 160 9.87 2.82 -11.03
N LEU A 161 9.28 2.50 -12.18
CA LEU A 161 8.98 1.14 -12.62
C LEU A 161 9.80 0.85 -13.87
N ARG A 162 10.57 -0.23 -13.85
CA ARG A 162 11.45 -0.64 -14.96
C ARG A 162 11.11 -2.05 -15.40
N PHE A 163 11.22 -2.30 -16.70
CA PHE A 163 11.08 -3.62 -17.28
C PHE A 163 12.34 -3.94 -18.08
N ASN A 164 13.14 -4.88 -17.58
CA ASN A 164 14.41 -5.31 -18.18
C ASN A 164 14.54 -6.83 -18.03
N ASN A 165 15.03 -7.53 -19.05
CA ASN A 165 15.25 -8.99 -19.04
C ASN A 165 14.01 -9.76 -18.55
N ASP A 166 12.83 -9.40 -19.06
CA ASP A 166 11.53 -9.96 -18.68
C ASP A 166 11.15 -9.82 -17.20
N LYS A 167 11.80 -8.91 -16.46
CA LYS A 167 11.55 -8.65 -15.04
C LYS A 167 11.11 -7.21 -14.78
N TRP A 168 10.09 -7.07 -13.94
CA TRP A 168 9.63 -5.79 -13.40
C TRP A 168 10.34 -5.46 -12.10
N THR A 169 10.96 -4.28 -12.04
CA THR A 169 11.55 -3.75 -10.81
C THR A 169 10.93 -2.41 -10.44
N VAL A 170 10.65 -2.26 -9.15
CA VAL A 170 10.06 -1.03 -8.56
C VAL A 170 11.07 -0.39 -7.63
N GLY A 171 11.22 0.94 -7.76
CA GLY A 171 11.96 1.75 -6.78
C GLY A 171 13.44 1.41 -6.68
N GLY A 172 13.97 1.49 -5.44
CA GLY A 172 15.36 1.21 -5.08
C GLY A 172 15.54 -0.16 -4.41
N SER A 173 16.75 -0.41 -3.89
CA SER A 173 17.15 -1.69 -3.30
C SER A 173 16.37 -2.11 -2.06
N ASN A 174 15.64 -1.20 -1.42
CA ASN A 174 14.85 -1.49 -0.22
C ASN A 174 13.45 -2.03 -0.53
N VAL A 175 12.99 -2.05 -1.79
CA VAL A 175 11.71 -2.69 -2.13
C VAL A 175 11.90 -4.20 -2.19
N LEU A 176 11.26 -4.93 -1.27
CA LEU A 176 11.32 -6.39 -1.21
C LEU A 176 10.47 -7.03 -2.30
N GLY A 177 9.28 -6.48 -2.53
CA GLY A 177 8.29 -7.03 -3.44
C GLY A 177 6.89 -6.50 -3.15
N TRP A 178 5.88 -7.20 -3.65
CA TRP A 178 4.48 -6.85 -3.44
C TRP A 178 3.61 -8.09 -3.24
N LEU A 179 2.48 -7.89 -2.56
CA LEU A 179 1.46 -8.92 -2.35
C LEU A 179 0.19 -8.54 -3.10
N ARG A 180 -0.48 -9.55 -3.67
CA ARG A 180 -1.71 -9.39 -4.43
C ARG A 180 -2.82 -10.26 -3.90
N LYS A 181 -4.02 -9.70 -3.79
CA LYS A 181 -5.26 -10.48 -3.68
C LYS A 181 -5.62 -10.95 -5.09
N THR A 182 -5.54 -12.25 -5.33
CA THR A 182 -6.11 -12.84 -6.54
C THR A 182 -7.59 -13.09 -6.30
N GLU A 183 -8.44 -12.74 -7.26
CA GLU A 183 -9.83 -13.18 -7.24
C GLU A 183 -9.88 -14.71 -7.17
N ARG A 184 -10.76 -15.24 -6.32
CA ARG A 184 -11.22 -16.63 -6.41
C ARG A 184 -12.58 -16.61 -7.08
#